data_AF-A0A395X7U4-F1
#
_entry.id   AF-A0A395X7U4-F1
#
_cell.length_a   1.000
_cell.length_b   1.000
_cell.length_c   1.000
_cell.angle_alpha   90.00
_cell.angle_beta   90.00
_cell.angle_gamma   90.00
#
_symmetry.space_group_name_H-M   'P 1'
#
loop_
_entity.id
_entity.type
_entity.pdbx_description
1 polymer ?
#
loop_
_entity_poly.entity_id
_entity_poly.type
_entity_poly.pdbx_seq_one_letter_code
_entity_poly.pdbx_strand_id
1 'polypeptide(L)'
;MCHEKIRNQRKDFQHKLSASLAESFDAVCVEDLNLKGMAGGIHLGKGVHDNGYGLFLSMLEYKLEERGKYLIQVDRYFASSKICSACGKKKEKLSLSERIYYCECGHRMDRDVNAAVNIMNEGKRIFAECA
;
A
#
# COMPACT_ATOMS: atom_id res chain seq x y z
N MET A 1 10.86 18.46 23.50
CA MET A 1 12.09 17.72 23.13
C MET A 1 11.85 16.27 22.68
N CYS A 2 11.29 15.36 23.49
CA CYS A 2 11.13 13.95 23.07
C CYS A 2 10.22 13.74 21.84
N HIS A 3 9.09 14.44 21.78
CA HIS A 3 8.15 14.34 20.64
C HIS A 3 8.74 14.82 19.31
N GLU A 4 9.61 15.83 19.34
CA GLU A 4 10.29 16.37 18.16
C GLU A 4 11.33 15.38 17.62
N LYS A 5 12.10 14.76 18.51
CA LYS A 5 13.09 13.74 18.14
C LYS A 5 12.43 12.53 17.47
N ILE A 6 11.31 12.05 18.02
CA ILE A 6 10.54 10.92 17.44
C ILE A 6 9.98 11.30 16.07
N ARG A 7 9.42 12.50 15.93
CA ARG A 7 8.92 13.01 14.65
C ARG A 7 10.02 13.09 13.59
N ASN A 8 11.19 13.59 13.95
CA ASN A 8 12.32 13.73 13.03
C ASN A 8 12.89 12.37 12.60
N GLN A 9 12.98 11.39 13.51
CA GLN A 9 13.40 10.02 13.16
C GLN A 9 12.44 9.36 12.17
N ARG A 10 11.13 9.51 12.39
CA ARG A 10 10.12 8.98 11.45
C ARG A 10 10.24 9.64 10.09
N LYS A 11 10.39 10.96 10.05
CA LYS A 11 10.54 11.71 8.80
C LYS A 11 11.81 11.31 8.04
N ASP A 12 12.93 11.16 8.74
CA ASP A 12 14.20 10.69 8.15
C ASP A 12 14.07 9.28 7.56
N PHE A 13 13.47 8.35 8.31
CA PHE A 13 13.19 7.00 7.81
C PHE A 13 12.34 7.03 6.53
N GLN A 14 11.27 7.83 6.51
CA GLN A 14 10.40 7.95 5.34
C GLN A 14 11.11 8.58 4.14
N HIS A 15 11.97 9.58 4.34
CA HIS A 15 12.78 10.16 3.27
C HIS A 15 13.74 9.13 2.67
N LYS A 16 14.41 8.34 3.51
CA LYS A 16 15.35 7.30 3.07
C LYS A 16 14.64 6.19 2.32
N LEU A 17 13.51 5.72 2.86
CA LEU A 17 12.72 4.66 2.23
C LEU A 17 12.16 5.11 0.88
N SER A 18 11.54 6.29 0.81
CA SER A 18 10.99 6.82 -0.46
C SER A 18 12.08 7.04 -1.51
N ALA A 19 13.25 7.53 -1.12
CA ALA A 19 14.40 7.67 -2.02
C ALA A 19 14.89 6.31 -2.53
N SER A 20 15.06 5.32 -1.66
CA SER A 20 15.51 3.99 -2.04
C SER A 20 14.53 3.30 -3.01
N LEU A 21 13.22 3.45 -2.80
CA LEU A 21 12.21 2.91 -3.72
C LEU A 21 12.25 3.63 -5.07
N ALA A 22 12.33 4.97 -5.07
CA ALA A 22 12.41 5.75 -6.31
C ALA A 22 13.71 5.51 -7.10
N GLU A 23 14.79 5.09 -6.42
CA GLU A 23 16.02 4.65 -7.07
C GLU A 23 15.87 3.26 -7.68
N SER A 24 15.27 2.34 -6.94
CA SER A 24 15.28 0.89 -7.27
C SER A 24 14.21 0.45 -8.28
N PHE A 25 13.10 1.19 -8.39
CA PHE A 25 11.95 0.79 -9.21
C PHE A 25 11.53 1.90 -10.16
N ASP A 26 11.04 1.55 -11.36
CA ASP A 26 10.53 2.50 -12.35
C ASP A 26 9.05 2.84 -12.15
N ALA A 27 8.32 1.94 -11.49
CA ALA A 27 6.95 2.16 -11.07
C ALA A 27 6.71 1.51 -9.70
N VAL A 28 5.94 2.18 -8.84
CA VAL A 28 5.52 1.67 -7.54
C VAL A 28 3.99 1.70 -7.47
N CYS A 29 3.38 0.57 -7.11
CA CYS A 29 1.93 0.43 -6.99
C CYS A 29 1.52 0.48 -5.51
N VAL A 30 0.51 1.28 -5.18
CA VAL A 30 -0.01 1.43 -3.82
C VAL A 30 -1.54 1.38 -3.81
N GLU A 31 -2.14 0.98 -2.69
CA GLU A 31 -3.58 1.09 -2.51
C GLU A 31 -3.97 2.55 -2.22
N ASP A 32 -5.04 3.04 -2.82
CA ASP A 32 -5.62 4.34 -2.49
C ASP A 32 -6.18 4.31 -1.05
N LEU A 33 -5.47 4.93 -0.13
CA LEU A 33 -5.98 5.18 1.21
C LEU A 33 -6.65 6.56 1.24
N ASN A 34 -7.96 6.60 1.56
CA ASN A 34 -8.72 7.81 1.80
C ASN A 34 -8.28 8.36 3.14
N LEU A 35 -7.18 9.10 3.10
CA LEU A 35 -6.56 9.77 4.22
C LEU A 35 -7.58 10.69 4.94
N LYS A 36 -8.61 11.21 4.24
CA LYS A 36 -9.68 12.02 4.83
C LYS A 36 -10.75 11.17 5.55
N GLY A 37 -11.14 10.02 5.01
CA GLY A 37 -12.15 9.13 5.58
C GLY A 37 -11.65 8.38 6.81
N MET A 38 -10.34 8.09 6.87
CA MET A 38 -9.71 7.48 8.04
C MET A 38 -9.63 8.45 9.25
N ALA A 39 -9.78 9.76 9.01
CA ALA A 39 -9.80 10.82 10.04
C ALA A 39 -11.09 10.93 10.82
N GLY A 40 -12.20 10.51 10.21
CA GLY A 40 -13.53 10.58 10.81
C GLY A 40 -13.96 9.31 11.55
N GLY A 41 -13.18 8.23 11.51
CA GLY A 41 -13.57 6.92 12.05
C GLY A 41 -13.32 6.78 13.55
N ILE A 42 -14.37 6.97 14.36
CA ILE A 42 -14.37 6.92 15.85
C ILE A 42 -13.78 5.63 16.45
N HIS A 43 -13.66 4.53 15.68
CA HIS A 43 -13.16 3.24 16.18
C HIS A 43 -11.97 2.63 15.43
N LEU A 44 -11.38 3.31 14.45
CA LEU A 44 -10.16 2.87 13.75
C LEU A 44 -9.02 3.92 13.79
N GLY A 45 -9.33 5.13 14.28
CA GLY A 45 -8.48 6.31 14.20
C GLY A 45 -7.20 6.34 15.05
N LYS A 46 -6.83 5.28 15.80
CA LYS A 46 -5.54 5.27 16.52
C LYS A 46 -4.42 4.54 15.76
N GLY A 47 -4.73 3.50 14.98
CA GLY A 47 -3.70 2.77 14.22
C GLY A 47 -3.42 3.36 12.84
N VAL A 48 -4.43 4.03 12.27
CA VAL A 48 -4.43 4.42 10.86
C VAL A 48 -4.15 5.92 10.68
N HIS A 49 -4.35 6.71 11.74
CA HIS A 49 -4.29 8.18 11.68
C HIS A 49 -2.93 8.80 11.99
N ASP A 50 -1.95 8.00 12.44
CA ASP A 50 -0.77 8.55 13.11
C ASP A 50 0.57 7.99 12.65
N ASN A 51 0.63 7.27 11.51
CA ASN A 51 1.85 6.59 11.05
C ASN A 51 2.60 7.27 9.89
N GLY A 52 2.17 8.48 9.48
CA GLY A 52 2.87 9.27 8.46
C GLY A 52 2.83 8.66 7.05
N TYR A 53 1.90 7.74 6.76
CA TYR A 53 1.77 7.10 5.46
C TYR A 53 1.45 8.09 4.33
N GLY A 54 0.54 9.05 4.57
CA GLY A 54 0.25 10.10 3.58
C GLY A 54 1.47 10.96 3.27
N LEU A 55 2.25 11.32 4.30
CA LEU A 55 3.50 12.06 4.12
C LEU A 55 4.54 11.23 3.34
N PHE A 56 4.63 9.92 3.61
CA PHE A 56 5.48 9.01 2.86
C PHE A 56 5.06 8.88 1.39
N LEU A 57 3.75 8.77 1.10
CA LEU A 57 3.24 8.73 -0.27
C LEU A 57 3.56 10.01 -1.03
N SER A 58 3.33 11.19 -0.43
CA SER A 58 3.72 12.46 -1.05
C SER A 58 5.23 12.51 -1.32
N MET A 59 6.06 12.01 -0.40
CA MET A 59 7.50 11.94 -0.61
C MET A 59 7.90 11.01 -1.76
N LEU A 60 7.27 9.85 -1.83
CA LEU A 60 7.52 8.86 -2.85
C LEU A 60 7.09 9.38 -4.23
N GLU A 61 5.91 9.99 -4.30
CA GLU A 61 5.33 10.60 -5.51
C GLU A 61 6.29 11.61 -6.13
N TYR A 62 6.66 12.67 -5.41
CA TYR A 62 7.54 13.71 -5.99
C TYR A 62 8.92 13.14 -6.37
N LYS A 63 9.46 12.16 -5.62
CA LYS A 63 10.77 11.56 -5.92
C LYS A 63 10.73 10.67 -7.18
N LEU A 64 9.62 9.98 -7.42
CA LEU A 64 9.40 9.22 -8.64
C LEU A 64 9.24 10.18 -9.82
N GLU A 65 8.42 11.21 -9.68
CA GLU A 65 8.19 12.25 -10.71
C GLU A 65 9.50 12.94 -11.13
N GLU A 66 10.33 13.36 -10.17
CA GLU A 66 11.66 13.96 -10.41
C GLU A 66 12.58 13.06 -11.27
N ARG A 67 12.31 11.75 -11.30
CA ARG A 67 13.10 10.74 -12.04
C ARG A 67 12.39 10.24 -13.29
N GLY A 68 11.23 10.78 -13.65
CA GLY A 68 10.41 10.31 -14.77
C GLY A 68 9.80 8.92 -14.54
N LYS A 69 9.53 8.58 -13.27
CA LYS A 69 9.01 7.29 -12.81
C LYS A 69 7.58 7.44 -12.29
N TYR A 70 6.90 6.32 -12.04
CA TYR A 70 5.45 6.32 -11.85
C TYR A 70 5.02 5.84 -10.46
N LEU A 71 4.12 6.60 -9.82
CA LEU A 71 3.33 6.11 -8.68
C LEU A 71 1.93 5.73 -9.18
N ILE A 72 1.56 4.46 -9.07
CA ILE A 72 0.26 3.96 -9.54
C ILE A 72 -0.62 3.67 -8.34
N GLN A 73 -1.79 4.31 -8.30
CA GLN A 73 -2.77 4.11 -7.23
C GLN A 73 -3.85 3.12 -7.69
N VAL A 74 -4.01 2.04 -6.92
CA VAL A 74 -5.06 1.05 -7.11
C VAL A 74 -6.27 1.43 -6.27
N ASP A 75 -7.46 1.36 -6.84
CA ASP A 75 -8.71 1.70 -6.17
C ASP A 75 -8.89 0.94 -4.85
N ARG A 76 -9.34 1.65 -3.82
CA ARG A 76 -9.49 1.15 -2.45
C ARG A 76 -10.56 0.07 -2.26
N TYR A 77 -11.50 -0.02 -3.19
CA TYR A 77 -12.55 -1.04 -3.21
C TYR A 77 -12.10 -2.27 -4.00
N PHE A 78 -10.92 -2.24 -4.62
CA PHE A 78 -10.29 -3.42 -5.17
C PHE A 78 -10.06 -4.45 -4.05
N ALA A 79 -10.53 -5.66 -4.28
CA ALA A 79 -10.54 -6.72 -3.25
C ALA A 79 -9.16 -7.40 -3.08
N SER A 80 -8.09 -6.61 -2.99
CA SER A 80 -6.68 -7.03 -2.96
C SER A 80 -6.41 -8.16 -1.96
N SER A 81 -6.97 -8.06 -0.75
CA SER A 81 -6.79 -9.06 0.30
C SER A 81 -7.63 -10.33 0.12
N LYS A 82 -8.75 -10.26 -0.64
CA LYS A 82 -9.69 -11.38 -0.81
C LYS A 82 -9.45 -12.18 -2.09
N ILE A 83 -8.90 -11.55 -3.12
CA ILE A 83 -8.51 -12.21 -4.37
C ILE A 83 -7.28 -13.07 -4.11
N CYS A 84 -7.26 -14.29 -4.60
CA CYS A 84 -6.07 -15.12 -4.55
C CYS A 84 -5.08 -14.66 -5.63
N SER A 85 -3.87 -14.29 -5.23
CA SER A 85 -2.82 -13.86 -6.15
C SER A 85 -2.37 -14.93 -7.14
N ALA A 86 -2.60 -16.21 -6.84
CA ALA A 86 -2.22 -17.33 -7.69
C ALA A 86 -3.29 -17.74 -8.71
N CYS A 87 -4.58 -17.75 -8.32
CA CYS A 87 -5.66 -18.25 -9.19
C CYS A 87 -6.77 -17.23 -9.52
N GLY A 88 -6.70 -16.02 -8.98
CA GLY A 88 -7.67 -14.96 -9.23
C GLY A 88 -9.04 -15.12 -8.54
N LYS A 89 -9.33 -16.27 -7.91
CA LYS A 89 -10.60 -16.47 -7.22
C LYS A 89 -10.74 -15.51 -6.03
N LYS A 90 -11.90 -14.85 -5.93
CA LYS A 90 -12.25 -13.95 -4.83
C LYS A 90 -12.96 -14.70 -3.71
N LYS A 91 -12.47 -14.58 -2.48
CA LYS A 91 -13.20 -15.04 -1.29
C LYS A 91 -14.40 -14.14 -1.00
N GLU A 92 -15.51 -14.74 -0.57
CA GLU A 92 -16.65 -13.99 -0.05
C GLU A 92 -16.33 -13.34 1.29
N LYS A 93 -15.79 -14.14 2.22
CA LYS A 93 -15.46 -13.75 3.59
C LYS A 93 -13.97 -13.94 3.86
N LEU A 94 -13.39 -12.94 4.52
CA LEU A 94 -12.05 -12.96 5.07
C LEU A 94 -12.04 -12.02 6.28
N SER A 95 -11.75 -12.56 7.45
CA SER A 95 -11.67 -11.84 8.71
C SER A 95 -10.35 -11.05 8.80
N LEU A 96 -10.39 -9.91 9.49
CA LEU A 96 -9.19 -9.14 9.82
C LEU A 96 -8.21 -9.90 10.71
N SER A 97 -8.69 -10.87 11.50
CA SER A 97 -7.83 -11.74 12.32
C SER A 97 -7.07 -12.81 11.51
N GLU A 98 -7.49 -13.10 10.28
CA GLU A 98 -6.82 -14.06 9.41
C GLU A 98 -5.55 -13.43 8.82
N ARG A 99 -4.39 -13.72 9.43
CA ARG A 99 -3.08 -13.23 8.96
C ARG A 99 -2.49 -14.06 7.83
N ILE A 100 -2.88 -15.34 7.71
CA ILE A 100 -2.48 -16.22 6.62
C ILE A 100 -3.65 -16.38 5.66
N TYR A 101 -3.40 -16.12 4.38
CA TYR A 101 -4.32 -16.37 3.29
C TYR A 101 -4.23 -17.85 2.87
N TYR A 102 -5.36 -18.55 2.91
CA TYR A 102 -5.50 -19.92 2.41
C TYR A 102 -6.50 -19.95 1.24
N CYS A 103 -6.09 -20.43 0.07
CA CYS A 103 -6.98 -20.61 -1.07
C CYS A 103 -7.37 -22.08 -1.25
N GLU A 104 -8.56 -22.32 -1.79
CA GLU A 104 -8.99 -23.65 -2.26
C GLU A 104 -8.09 -24.21 -3.38
N CYS A 105 -7.40 -23.35 -4.13
CA CYS A 105 -6.42 -23.79 -5.13
C CYS A 105 -5.10 -24.32 -4.51
N GLY A 106 -5.00 -24.39 -3.18
CA GLY A 106 -3.81 -24.82 -2.45
C GLY A 106 -2.80 -23.71 -2.14
N HIS A 107 -3.02 -22.48 -2.63
CA HIS A 107 -2.13 -21.36 -2.36
C HIS A 107 -2.20 -20.90 -0.89
N ARG A 108 -1.03 -20.65 -0.28
CA ARG A 108 -0.88 -20.23 1.11
C ARG A 108 0.23 -19.21 1.28
N MET A 109 -0.09 -18.03 1.83
CA MET A 109 0.90 -17.00 2.14
C MET A 109 0.40 -16.00 3.20
N ASP A 110 1.24 -15.08 3.67
CA ASP A 110 0.76 -13.95 4.49
C ASP A 110 -0.24 -13.10 3.69
N ARG A 111 -1.33 -12.70 4.34
CA ARG A 111 -2.44 -11.98 3.71
C ARG A 111 -2.00 -10.65 3.11
N ASP A 112 -1.11 -9.93 3.79
CA ASP A 112 -0.68 -8.60 3.34
C ASP A 112 0.28 -8.76 2.15
N VAL A 113 1.06 -9.85 2.09
CA VAL A 113 1.85 -10.20 0.89
C VAL A 113 0.94 -10.61 -0.28
N ASN A 114 -0.11 -11.39 -0.04
CA ASN A 114 -1.12 -11.69 -1.09
C ASN A 114 -1.75 -10.41 -1.65
N ALA A 115 -2.13 -9.48 -0.77
CA ALA A 115 -2.67 -8.19 -1.17
C ALA A 115 -1.66 -7.37 -1.98
N ALA A 116 -0.38 -7.32 -1.56
CA ALA A 116 0.66 -6.60 -2.29
C ALA A 116 0.88 -7.14 -3.71
N VAL A 117 0.86 -8.46 -3.90
CA VAL A 117 0.96 -9.08 -5.23
C VAL A 117 -0.24 -8.68 -6.10
N ASN A 118 -1.45 -8.70 -5.54
CA ASN A 118 -2.65 -8.26 -6.27
C ASN A 118 -2.61 -6.78 -6.63
N ILE A 119 -2.16 -5.91 -5.73
CA ILE A 119 -1.99 -4.47 -6.00
C ILE A 119 -0.96 -4.26 -7.12
N MET A 120 0.15 -4.98 -7.11
CA MET A 120 1.13 -4.92 -8.20
C MET A 120 0.51 -5.36 -9.54
N ASN A 121 -0.23 -6.47 -9.56
CA ASN A 121 -0.85 -6.98 -10.78
C ASN A 121 -1.91 -6.01 -11.33
N GLU A 122 -2.73 -5.45 -10.46
CA GLU A 122 -3.73 -4.45 -10.84
C GLU A 122 -3.10 -3.14 -11.30
N GLY A 123 -2.05 -2.68 -10.60
CA GLY A 123 -1.30 -1.50 -11.02
C GLY A 123 -0.63 -1.68 -12.38
N LYS A 124 -0.12 -2.88 -12.70
CA LYS A 124 0.38 -3.20 -14.05
C LYS A 124 -0.72 -3.11 -15.11
N ARG A 125 -1.93 -3.60 -14.82
CA ARG A 125 -3.08 -3.49 -15.72
C ARG A 125 -3.44 -2.03 -15.99
N ILE A 126 -3.55 -1.22 -14.93
CA ILE A 126 -3.84 0.22 -15.02
C ILE A 126 -2.76 0.93 -15.84
N PHE A 127 -1.48 0.65 -15.57
CA PHE A 127 -0.38 1.28 -16.30
C PHE A 127 -0.42 0.96 -17.80
N ALA A 128 -0.74 -0.28 -18.17
CA ALA A 128 -0.87 -0.69 -19.57
C ALA A 128 -2.06 -0.06 -20.30
N GLU A 129 -3.10 0.38 -19.59
CA GLU A 129 -4.27 1.06 -20.19
C GLU A 129 -4.02 2.56 -20.41
N CYS A 130 -3.03 3.14 -19.73
CA CYS A 130 -2.69 4.56 -19.81
C CYS A 130 -1.46 4.87 -20.70
N ALA A 131 -0.69 3.85 -21.08
CA ALA A 131 0.48 3.95 -21.96
C ALA A 131 0.09 3.76 -23.43
#